data_AF-A0A847VLK0-F1
#
_entry.id   AF-A0A847VLK0-F1
#
_cell.length_a   1.000
_cell.length_b   1.000
_cell.length_c   1.000
_cell.angle_alpha   90.00
_cell.angle_beta   90.00
_cell.angle_gamma   90.00
#
_symmetry.space_group_name_H-M   'P 1'
#
loop_
_entity.id
_entity.type
_entity.pdbx_description
1 polymer ?
#
loop_
_entity_poly.entity_id
_entity_poly.type
_entity_poly.pdbx_seq_one_letter_code
_entity_poly.pdbx_strand_id
1 'polypeptide(L)'
;MPLTLDRLNAAGRDEFSALLEGTYEHSPWIAAAAWQARPFATRAALERALVVAVREAGREAQLVLIRAHPELAGKAMVAKTLTAESTREQGKAGLTECTPEEFERIQRLNAEYNAKFGFPFILAVRGPRGAGLAKAQIIAAFERRLGHHPDFEFAEALRNIHRIAQIRLDDKFGTEPALGHRVWDWAERLAAHSEPPYAERGELTVTYLSDAHRAVGQRLAHWMRADCGFDEVEIDAVGNVVGLYRGSDAAAPRLITGSHYDTVRNGGK
;
A
#
# COMPACT_ATOMS: atom_id res chain seq x y z
N MET A 1 -2.94 -11.02 23.21
CA MET A 1 -4.19 -10.26 22.96
C MET A 1 -3.86 -9.12 22.02
N PRO A 2 -4.73 -8.78 21.07
CA PRO A 2 -4.52 -7.62 20.19
C PRO A 2 -4.41 -6.33 21.00
N LEU A 3 -3.60 -5.41 20.50
CA LEU A 3 -3.44 -4.06 21.04
C LEU A 3 -4.73 -3.26 20.84
N THR A 4 -5.08 -2.40 21.80
CA THR A 4 -6.22 -1.48 21.70
C THR A 4 -5.75 -0.03 21.81
N LEU A 5 -6.51 0.89 21.20
CA LEU A 5 -6.23 2.33 21.31
C LEU A 5 -6.38 2.82 22.74
N ASP A 6 -7.35 2.32 23.50
CA ASP A 6 -7.56 2.70 24.90
C ASP A 6 -6.32 2.38 25.74
N ARG A 7 -5.74 1.18 25.57
CA ARG A 7 -4.49 0.80 26.24
C ARG A 7 -3.34 1.71 25.86
N LEU A 8 -3.17 1.99 24.56
CA LEU A 8 -2.11 2.91 24.10
C LEU A 8 -2.30 4.34 24.59
N ASN A 9 -3.54 4.84 24.63
CA ASN A 9 -3.87 6.19 25.08
C ASN A 9 -3.69 6.36 26.60
N ALA A 10 -3.83 5.28 27.37
CA ALA A 10 -3.57 5.27 28.81
C ALA A 10 -2.09 5.06 29.17
N ALA A 11 -1.31 4.44 28.28
CA ALA A 11 0.08 4.06 28.56
C ALA A 11 1.02 5.26 28.85
N GLY A 12 2.00 5.05 29.73
CA GLY A 12 3.15 5.95 29.86
C GLY A 12 4.03 5.95 28.61
N ARG A 13 5.02 6.86 28.52
CA ARG A 13 5.89 6.99 27.33
C ARG A 13 6.66 5.70 27.01
N ASP A 14 7.26 5.09 28.03
CA ASP A 14 8.07 3.89 27.86
C ASP A 14 7.19 2.68 27.49
N GLU A 15 6.06 2.52 28.18
CA GLU A 15 5.10 1.46 27.86
C GLU A 15 4.53 1.62 26.44
N PHE A 16 4.14 2.82 26.03
CA PHE A 16 3.67 3.09 24.68
C PHE A 16 4.71 2.69 23.62
N SER A 17 5.98 3.02 23.87
CA SER A 17 7.08 2.70 22.96
C SER A 17 7.34 1.19 22.90
N ALA A 18 7.25 0.49 24.04
CA ALA A 18 7.34 -0.97 24.09
C ALA A 18 6.18 -1.67 23.37
N LEU A 19 4.95 -1.16 23.51
CA LEU A 19 3.78 -1.71 22.80
C LEU A 19 3.91 -1.61 21.27
N LEU A 20 4.54 -0.54 20.79
CA LEU A 20 4.81 -0.28 19.37
C LEU A 20 6.20 -0.73 18.90
N GLU A 21 6.94 -1.47 19.73
CA GLU A 21 8.26 -1.98 19.35
C GLU A 21 8.17 -2.84 18.08
N GLY A 22 9.15 -2.69 17.19
CA GLY A 22 9.21 -3.42 15.92
C GLY A 22 8.29 -2.85 14.83
N THR A 23 7.44 -1.85 15.10
CA THR A 23 6.63 -1.21 14.05
C THR A 23 7.51 -0.54 12.98
N TYR A 24 8.58 0.13 13.41
CA TYR A 24 9.65 0.60 12.53
C TYR A 24 10.95 -0.10 12.92
N GLU A 25 11.71 -0.58 11.93
CA GLU A 25 12.92 -1.37 12.15
C GLU A 25 13.95 -0.59 12.99
N HIS A 26 14.34 -1.16 14.14
CA HIS A 26 15.32 -0.60 15.08
C HIS A 26 15.17 0.92 15.37
N SER A 27 13.94 1.44 15.35
CA SER A 27 13.68 2.90 15.41
C SER A 27 12.64 3.27 16.48
N PRO A 28 12.91 3.02 17.78
CA PRO A 28 11.95 3.29 18.87
C PRO A 28 11.62 4.77 19.06
N TRP A 29 12.50 5.67 18.58
CA TRP A 29 12.31 7.11 18.66
C TRP A 29 11.02 7.59 17.98
N ILE A 30 10.52 6.87 16.96
CA ILE A 30 9.32 7.23 16.22
C ILE A 30 8.08 7.10 17.11
N ALA A 31 7.96 5.98 17.83
CA ALA A 31 6.89 5.77 18.79
C ALA A 31 6.99 6.80 19.94
N ALA A 32 8.20 7.03 20.44
CA ALA A 32 8.43 8.00 21.51
C ALA A 32 8.06 9.44 21.11
N ALA A 33 8.24 9.83 19.85
CA ALA A 33 7.83 11.13 19.31
C ALA A 33 6.31 11.20 19.11
N ALA A 34 5.71 10.16 18.51
CA ALA A 34 4.26 10.10 18.27
C ALA A 34 3.44 10.10 19.57
N TRP A 35 4.00 9.63 20.69
CA TRP A 35 3.37 9.62 22.01
C TRP A 35 2.79 10.99 22.43
N GLN A 36 3.42 12.09 22.00
CA GLN A 36 2.99 13.46 22.31
C GLN A 36 1.66 13.85 21.66
N ALA A 37 1.23 13.15 20.60
CA ALA A 37 0.01 13.45 19.86
C ALA A 37 -1.24 12.71 20.39
N ARG A 38 -1.10 11.99 21.50
CA ARG A 38 -2.22 11.30 22.17
C ARG A 38 -3.17 12.31 22.84
N PRO A 39 -4.46 11.94 23.04
CA PRO A 39 -5.06 10.65 22.69
C PRO A 39 -5.41 10.53 21.20
N PHE A 40 -5.30 9.31 20.66
CA PHE A 40 -5.71 9.01 19.29
C PHE A 40 -7.17 8.56 19.25
N ALA A 41 -7.99 9.24 18.45
CA ALA A 41 -9.39 8.88 18.23
C ALA A 41 -9.55 7.64 17.34
N THR A 42 -8.62 7.41 16.40
CA THR A 42 -8.66 6.29 15.45
C THR A 42 -7.28 5.73 15.20
N ARG A 43 -7.22 4.51 14.67
CA ARG A 43 -5.96 3.88 14.26
C ARG A 43 -5.27 4.66 13.15
N ALA A 44 -6.04 5.22 12.22
CA ALA A 44 -5.52 6.10 11.19
C ALA A 44 -4.87 7.37 11.78
N ALA A 45 -5.37 7.89 12.91
CA ALA A 45 -4.75 9.00 13.62
C ALA A 45 -3.39 8.61 14.24
N LEU A 46 -3.29 7.41 14.83
CA LEU A 46 -2.02 6.86 15.30
C LEU A 46 -1.02 6.68 14.15
N GLU A 47 -1.44 6.06 13.04
CA GLU A 47 -0.59 5.88 11.85
C GLU A 47 -0.08 7.22 11.32
N ARG A 48 -0.96 8.21 11.20
CA ARG A 48 -0.60 9.57 10.79
C ARG A 48 0.42 10.18 11.75
N ALA A 49 0.25 10.04 13.06
CA ALA A 49 1.19 10.57 14.03
C ALA A 49 2.60 9.96 13.89
N LEU A 50 2.69 8.65 13.60
CA LEU A 50 3.96 7.99 13.32
C LEU A 50 4.59 8.48 12.00
N VAL A 51 3.80 8.64 10.94
CA VAL A 51 4.28 9.21 9.66
C VAL A 51 4.79 10.64 9.85
N VAL A 52 4.05 11.46 10.60
CA VAL A 52 4.43 12.84 10.92
C VAL A 52 5.73 12.87 11.71
N ALA A 53 5.90 12.00 12.71
CA ALA A 53 7.14 11.90 13.47
C ALA A 53 8.36 11.61 12.58
N VAL A 54 8.24 10.71 11.60
CA VAL A 54 9.31 10.43 10.63
C VAL A 54 9.55 11.63 9.71
N ARG A 55 8.49 12.24 9.20
CA ARG A 55 8.57 13.39 8.29
C ARG A 55 9.29 14.57 8.93
N GLU A 56 9.02 14.84 10.21
CA GLU A 56 9.50 16.01 10.94
C GLU A 56 10.87 15.80 11.60
N ALA A 57 11.37 14.56 11.67
CA ALA A 57 12.68 14.24 12.23
C ALA A 57 13.88 14.74 11.38
N GLY A 58 13.62 15.23 10.18
CA GLY A 58 14.64 15.69 9.24
C GLY A 58 15.31 14.55 8.46
N ARG A 59 16.09 14.93 7.43
CA ARG A 59 16.61 13.99 6.43
C ARG A 59 17.61 12.98 7.00
N GLU A 60 18.45 13.40 7.95
CA GLU A 60 19.44 12.51 8.57
C GLU A 60 18.76 11.38 9.36
N ALA A 61 17.77 11.69 10.19
CA ALA A 61 17.01 10.67 10.92
C ALA A 61 16.25 9.72 9.99
N GLN A 62 15.69 10.25 8.89
CA GLN A 62 15.06 9.45 7.84
C GLN A 62 16.06 8.51 7.16
N LEU A 63 17.27 8.99 6.84
CA LEU A 63 18.31 8.16 6.25
C LEU A 63 18.77 7.05 7.21
N VAL A 64 18.94 7.36 8.50
CA VAL A 64 19.22 6.37 9.55
C VAL A 64 18.12 5.31 9.61
N LEU A 65 16.84 5.74 9.58
CA LEU A 65 15.71 4.82 9.52
C LEU A 65 15.74 3.91 8.28
N ILE A 66 16.01 4.46 7.10
CA ILE A 66 16.11 3.66 5.87
C ILE A 66 17.25 2.63 5.99
N ARG A 67 18.41 3.05 6.49
CA ARG A 67 19.58 2.18 6.67
C ARG A 67 19.41 1.14 7.78
N ALA A 68 18.50 1.35 8.71
CA ALA A 68 18.18 0.37 9.75
C ALA A 68 17.49 -0.89 9.20
N HIS A 69 16.92 -0.81 7.99
CA HIS A 69 16.24 -1.94 7.37
C HIS A 69 17.25 -2.90 6.72
N PRO A 70 17.11 -4.22 6.95
CA PRO A 70 17.98 -5.19 6.31
C PRO A 70 17.70 -5.28 4.80
N GLU A 71 18.75 -5.58 4.02
CA GLU A 71 18.62 -5.85 2.59
C GLU A 71 17.74 -7.08 2.32
N LEU A 72 17.01 -7.03 1.20
CA LEU A 72 16.29 -8.20 0.68
C LEU A 72 17.27 -9.27 0.23
N ALA A 73 17.08 -10.50 0.72
CA ALA A 73 17.99 -11.63 0.50
C ALA A 73 19.47 -11.33 0.84
N GLY A 74 19.72 -10.35 1.73
CA GLY A 74 21.08 -9.93 2.07
C GLY A 74 21.78 -10.83 3.08
N LYS A 75 22.97 -10.41 3.51
CA LYS A 75 23.83 -11.15 4.46
C LYS A 75 23.13 -11.54 5.76
N ALA A 76 22.23 -10.69 6.27
CA ALA A 76 21.47 -10.97 7.48
C ALA A 76 20.48 -12.14 7.31
N MET A 77 19.92 -12.33 6.11
CA MET A 77 19.10 -13.50 5.81
C MET A 77 19.94 -14.77 5.80
N VAL A 78 21.10 -14.74 5.11
CA VAL A 78 22.02 -15.87 5.01
C VAL A 78 22.54 -16.28 6.41
N ALA A 79 22.88 -15.28 7.23
CA ALA A 79 23.33 -15.48 8.60
C ALA A 79 22.20 -15.78 9.60
N LYS A 80 20.93 -15.73 9.18
CA LYS A 80 19.73 -15.89 10.04
C LYS A 80 19.70 -14.91 11.24
N THR A 81 20.16 -13.68 11.03
CA THR A 81 20.22 -12.61 12.05
C THR A 81 19.16 -11.53 11.87
N LEU A 82 18.19 -11.76 10.99
CA LEU A 82 17.03 -10.86 10.81
C LEU A 82 16.17 -10.79 12.07
N THR A 83 15.51 -9.66 12.29
CA THR A 83 14.43 -9.55 13.29
C THR A 83 13.31 -10.54 12.99
N ALA A 84 12.49 -10.84 14.01
CA ALA A 84 11.38 -11.77 13.85
C ALA A 84 10.38 -11.25 12.78
N GLU A 85 10.17 -9.94 12.73
CA GLU A 85 9.36 -9.24 11.74
C GLU A 85 9.92 -9.44 10.33
N SER A 86 11.19 -9.08 10.12
CA SER A 86 11.86 -9.18 8.82
C SER A 86 11.93 -10.63 8.31
N THR A 87 12.13 -11.60 9.22
CA THR A 87 12.12 -13.03 8.88
C THR A 87 10.76 -13.47 8.35
N ARG A 88 9.66 -13.10 9.02
CA ARG A 88 8.30 -13.42 8.58
C ARG A 88 7.96 -12.76 7.24
N GLU A 89 8.39 -11.52 7.05
CA GLU A 89 8.13 -10.75 5.82
C GLU A 89 8.84 -11.35 4.61
N GLN A 90 10.14 -11.61 4.72
CA GLN A 90 10.91 -12.16 3.59
C GLN A 90 10.57 -13.63 3.32
N GLY A 91 10.23 -14.42 4.35
CA GLY A 91 9.74 -15.79 4.18
C GLY A 91 8.43 -15.86 3.39
N LYS A 92 7.47 -14.96 3.66
CA LYS A 92 6.19 -14.89 2.89
C LYS A 92 6.39 -14.53 1.42
N ALA A 93 7.48 -13.84 1.08
CA ALA A 93 7.82 -13.50 -0.30
C ALA A 93 8.63 -14.59 -1.02
N GLY A 94 8.89 -15.73 -0.37
CA GLY A 94 9.66 -16.83 -0.94
C GLY A 94 11.13 -16.47 -1.21
N LEU A 95 11.65 -15.40 -0.59
CA LEU A 95 13.04 -14.96 -0.75
C LEU A 95 14.04 -15.90 -0.05
N THR A 96 13.55 -16.71 0.89
CA THR A 96 14.32 -17.80 1.52
C THR A 96 14.51 -19.01 0.61
N GLU A 97 13.81 -19.04 -0.55
CA GLU A 97 13.77 -20.14 -1.51
C GLU A 97 14.14 -19.65 -2.92
N CYS A 98 15.10 -18.74 -3.03
CA CYS A 98 15.64 -18.30 -4.31
C CYS A 98 16.50 -19.40 -4.95
N THR A 99 16.44 -19.52 -6.28
CA THR A 99 17.48 -20.27 -7.01
C THR A 99 18.83 -19.53 -6.92
N PRO A 100 19.96 -20.19 -7.18
CA PRO A 100 21.27 -19.53 -7.21
C PRO A 100 21.31 -18.31 -8.14
N GLU A 101 20.68 -18.41 -9.33
CA GLU A 101 20.65 -17.36 -10.33
C GLU A 101 19.78 -16.16 -9.89
N GLU A 102 18.63 -16.44 -9.26
CA GLU A 102 17.78 -15.40 -8.67
C GLU A 102 18.50 -14.67 -7.53
N PHE A 103 19.20 -15.42 -6.69
CA PHE A 103 19.97 -14.88 -5.57
C PHE A 103 21.12 -13.99 -6.08
N GLU A 104 21.89 -14.45 -7.07
CA GLU A 104 22.95 -13.66 -7.69
C GLU A 104 22.40 -12.37 -8.33
N ARG A 105 21.25 -12.45 -9.01
CA ARG A 105 20.59 -11.27 -9.58
C ARG A 105 20.20 -10.26 -8.51
N ILE A 106 19.59 -10.70 -7.40
CA ILE A 106 19.23 -9.82 -6.29
C ILE A 106 20.48 -9.21 -5.64
N GLN A 107 21.56 -9.97 -5.48
CA GLN A 107 22.82 -9.48 -4.91
C GLN A 107 23.47 -8.41 -5.79
N ARG A 108 23.49 -8.61 -7.11
CA ARG A 108 23.98 -7.60 -8.07
C ARG A 108 23.14 -6.33 -7.98
N LEU A 109 21.81 -6.48 -7.99
CA LEU A 109 20.88 -5.36 -7.87
C LEU A 109 21.07 -4.58 -6.55
N ASN A 110 21.22 -5.27 -5.42
CA ASN A 110 21.56 -4.64 -4.13
C ASN A 110 22.85 -3.83 -4.22
N ALA A 111 23.90 -4.35 -4.84
CA ALA A 111 25.17 -3.64 -4.99
C ALA A 111 25.02 -2.36 -5.84
N GLU A 112 24.35 -2.46 -7.00
CA GLU A 112 24.11 -1.32 -7.90
C GLU A 112 23.26 -0.25 -7.23
N TYR A 113 22.21 -0.65 -6.51
CA TYR A 113 21.31 0.26 -5.81
C TYR A 113 22.02 0.99 -4.65
N ASN A 114 22.78 0.26 -3.83
CA ASN A 114 23.55 0.90 -2.75
C ASN A 114 24.61 1.85 -3.32
N ALA A 115 25.29 1.48 -4.40
CA ALA A 115 26.27 2.36 -5.05
C ALA A 115 25.63 3.66 -5.55
N LYS A 116 24.40 3.59 -6.07
CA LYS A 116 23.67 4.76 -6.59
C LYS A 116 23.05 5.63 -5.51
N PHE A 117 22.38 5.03 -4.52
CA PHE A 117 21.52 5.77 -3.57
C PHE A 117 22.11 5.86 -2.16
N GLY A 118 23.07 5.00 -1.80
CA GLY A 118 23.74 5.02 -0.49
C GLY A 118 22.88 4.49 0.68
N PHE A 119 21.80 3.76 0.38
CA PHE A 119 20.92 3.10 1.34
C PHE A 119 20.31 1.82 0.73
N PRO A 120 19.82 0.87 1.54
CA PRO A 120 19.28 -0.40 1.04
C PRO A 120 17.96 -0.23 0.28
N PHE A 121 17.68 -1.14 -0.65
CA PHE A 121 16.39 -1.18 -1.34
C PHE A 121 15.29 -1.66 -0.40
N ILE A 122 14.24 -0.84 -0.23
CA ILE A 122 13.11 -1.15 0.65
C ILE A 122 11.86 -1.41 -0.16
N LEU A 123 11.21 -2.55 0.09
CA LEU A 123 9.93 -2.90 -0.51
C LEU A 123 9.05 -3.60 0.53
N ALA A 124 7.77 -3.26 0.58
CA ALA A 124 6.80 -3.97 1.41
C ALA A 124 6.49 -5.36 0.80
N VAL A 125 7.37 -6.33 1.04
CA VAL A 125 7.36 -7.65 0.38
C VAL A 125 6.15 -8.52 0.69
N ARG A 126 5.37 -8.22 1.74
CA ARG A 126 4.07 -8.85 1.99
C ARG A 126 3.01 -8.51 0.93
N GLY A 127 3.27 -7.51 0.10
CA GLY A 127 2.37 -7.09 -0.98
C GLY A 127 1.09 -6.42 -0.48
N PRO A 128 0.21 -6.01 -1.40
CA PRO A 128 -1.01 -5.27 -1.08
C PRO A 128 -2.00 -6.09 -0.23
N ARG A 129 -2.06 -7.40 -0.45
CA ARG A 129 -3.00 -8.33 0.21
C ARG A 129 -2.38 -9.15 1.34
N GLY A 130 -1.14 -8.88 1.73
CA GLY A 130 -0.46 -9.63 2.79
C GLY A 130 -0.03 -11.06 2.43
N ALA A 131 -0.25 -11.49 1.18
CA ALA A 131 0.04 -12.82 0.66
C ALA A 131 1.50 -13.02 0.22
N GLY A 132 2.30 -11.94 0.16
CA GLY A 132 3.64 -11.96 -0.41
C GLY A 132 3.65 -11.50 -1.87
N LEU A 133 4.69 -10.77 -2.26
CA LEU A 133 5.01 -10.50 -3.65
C LEU A 133 5.78 -11.67 -4.23
N ALA A 134 5.49 -12.03 -5.48
CA ALA A 134 6.30 -12.99 -6.21
C ALA A 134 7.70 -12.43 -6.45
N LYS A 135 8.73 -13.30 -6.43
CA LYS A 135 10.13 -12.89 -6.68
C LYS A 135 10.31 -12.08 -7.96
N ALA A 136 9.64 -12.47 -9.04
CA ALA A 136 9.66 -11.73 -10.30
C ALA A 136 9.13 -10.29 -10.16
N GLN A 137 8.09 -10.07 -9.34
CA GLN A 137 7.56 -8.73 -9.06
C GLN A 137 8.54 -7.89 -8.23
N ILE A 138 9.25 -8.51 -7.27
CA ILE A 138 10.28 -7.86 -6.47
C ILE A 138 11.43 -7.40 -7.37
N ILE A 139 11.95 -8.31 -8.21
CA ILE A 139 13.03 -8.02 -9.17
C ILE A 139 12.61 -6.91 -10.14
N ALA A 140 11.41 -6.99 -10.73
CA ALA A 140 10.91 -5.97 -11.64
C ALA A 140 10.75 -4.60 -10.96
N ALA A 141 10.27 -4.56 -9.71
CA ALA A 141 10.19 -3.32 -8.93
C ALA A 141 11.60 -2.74 -8.67
N PHE A 142 12.57 -3.60 -8.39
CA PHE A 142 13.97 -3.25 -8.17
C PHE A 142 14.58 -2.59 -9.41
N GLU A 143 14.46 -3.26 -10.57
CA GLU A 143 15.00 -2.80 -11.84
C GLU A 143 14.38 -1.47 -12.28
N ARG A 144 13.06 -1.33 -12.14
CA ARG A 144 12.37 -0.07 -12.42
C ARG A 144 12.87 1.06 -11.52
N ARG A 145 12.95 0.81 -10.20
CA ARG A 145 13.32 1.82 -9.19
C ARG A 145 14.79 2.19 -9.25
N LEU A 146 15.66 1.30 -9.72
CA LEU A 146 17.05 1.62 -9.99
C LEU A 146 17.20 2.77 -11.01
N GLY A 147 16.21 2.95 -11.90
CA GLY A 147 16.14 4.06 -12.85
C GLY A 147 15.75 5.43 -12.25
N HIS A 148 15.27 5.48 -11.00
CA HIS A 148 14.76 6.71 -10.41
C HIS A 148 15.84 7.77 -10.11
N HIS A 149 15.39 9.02 -9.98
CA HIS A 149 16.17 10.11 -9.40
C HIS A 149 16.34 9.88 -7.87
N PRO A 150 17.52 10.16 -7.27
CA PRO A 150 17.78 9.90 -5.85
C PRO A 150 16.73 10.45 -4.88
N ASP A 151 16.24 11.68 -5.08
CA ASP A 151 15.22 12.26 -4.20
C ASP A 151 13.85 11.58 -4.32
N PHE A 152 13.49 11.15 -5.52
CA PHE A 152 12.25 10.40 -5.72
C PHE A 152 12.35 9.03 -5.04
N GLU A 153 13.50 8.37 -5.19
CA GLU A 153 13.72 7.05 -4.60
C GLU A 153 13.80 7.09 -3.07
N PHE A 154 14.40 8.14 -2.50
CA PHE A 154 14.39 8.36 -1.06
C PHE A 154 12.95 8.47 -0.52
N ALA A 155 12.08 9.22 -1.20
CA ALA A 155 10.67 9.31 -0.84
C ALA A 155 9.94 7.97 -1.03
N GLU A 156 10.24 7.22 -2.09
CA GLU A 156 9.67 5.88 -2.34
C GLU A 156 10.09 4.86 -1.28
N ALA A 157 11.35 4.90 -0.82
CA ALA A 157 11.81 4.07 0.29
C ALA A 157 11.03 4.36 1.57
N LEU A 158 10.84 5.64 1.94
CA LEU A 158 10.02 6.01 3.10
C LEU A 158 8.55 5.57 2.94
N ARG A 159 7.96 5.69 1.74
CA ARG A 159 6.60 5.17 1.46
C ARG A 159 6.52 3.66 1.73
N ASN A 160 7.51 2.89 1.32
CA ASN A 160 7.56 1.45 1.59
C ASN A 160 7.74 1.15 3.08
N ILE A 161 8.57 1.92 3.80
CA ILE A 161 8.72 1.78 5.26
C ILE A 161 7.39 2.05 5.97
N HIS A 162 6.66 3.10 5.60
CA HIS A 162 5.34 3.38 6.16
C HIS A 162 4.35 2.27 5.87
N ARG A 163 4.39 1.67 4.67
CA ARG A 163 3.55 0.52 4.34
C ARG A 163 3.90 -0.71 5.19
N ILE A 164 5.19 -0.98 5.41
CA ILE A 164 5.64 -2.05 6.32
C ILE A 164 5.12 -1.79 7.74
N ALA A 165 5.31 -0.57 8.25
CA ALA A 165 4.83 -0.16 9.56
C ALA A 165 3.31 -0.33 9.72
N GLN A 166 2.53 0.06 8.70
CA GLN A 166 1.08 -0.14 8.67
C GLN A 166 0.70 -1.62 8.79
N ILE A 167 1.35 -2.49 8.01
CA ILE A 167 1.09 -3.94 8.04
C ILE A 167 1.46 -4.54 9.42
N ARG A 168 2.57 -4.09 10.03
CA ARG A 168 2.95 -4.52 11.39
C ARG A 168 1.97 -4.01 12.45
N LEU A 169 1.41 -2.82 12.28
CA LEU A 169 0.34 -2.32 13.14
C LEU A 169 -0.95 -3.12 12.96
N ASP A 170 -1.35 -3.43 11.72
CA ASP A 170 -2.50 -4.30 11.43
C ASP A 170 -2.38 -5.62 12.23
N ASP A 171 -1.21 -6.27 12.20
CA ASP A 171 -0.96 -7.50 12.96
C ASP A 171 -1.07 -7.28 14.48
N LYS A 172 -0.48 -6.20 15.04
CA LYS A 172 -0.53 -5.88 16.48
C LYS A 172 -1.96 -5.65 16.97
N PHE A 173 -2.79 -4.97 16.17
CA PHE A 173 -4.18 -4.68 16.48
C PHE A 173 -5.14 -5.81 16.07
N GLY A 174 -4.66 -6.84 15.37
CA GLY A 174 -5.52 -7.86 14.77
C GLY A 174 -6.54 -7.28 13.78
N THR A 175 -6.16 -6.21 13.07
CA THR A 175 -7.04 -5.49 12.13
C THR A 175 -6.77 -5.96 10.71
N GLU A 176 -7.84 -6.19 9.95
CA GLU A 176 -7.76 -6.40 8.50
C GLU A 176 -8.35 -5.18 7.77
N PRO A 177 -7.70 -4.66 6.71
CA PRO A 177 -8.24 -3.55 5.91
C PRO A 177 -9.34 -4.02 4.95
N ALA A 178 -10.42 -4.61 5.49
CA ALA A 178 -11.49 -5.25 4.71
C ALA A 178 -12.17 -4.34 3.68
N LEU A 179 -12.33 -3.04 4.00
CA LEU A 179 -12.87 -2.07 3.04
C LEU A 179 -11.90 -1.83 1.87
N GLY A 180 -10.60 -1.70 2.16
CA GLY A 180 -9.57 -1.56 1.13
C GLY A 180 -9.49 -2.81 0.25
N HIS A 181 -9.62 -4.00 0.85
CA HIS A 181 -9.73 -5.27 0.12
C HIS A 181 -10.92 -5.29 -0.84
N ARG A 182 -12.09 -4.83 -0.39
CA ARG A 182 -13.29 -4.74 -1.24
C ARG A 182 -13.09 -3.76 -2.41
N VAL A 183 -12.53 -2.58 -2.15
CA VAL A 183 -12.25 -1.59 -3.20
C VAL A 183 -11.27 -2.17 -4.22
N TRP A 184 -10.22 -2.86 -3.76
CA TRP A 184 -9.29 -3.56 -4.63
C TRP A 184 -10.01 -4.60 -5.51
N ASP A 185 -10.83 -5.47 -4.92
CA ASP A 185 -11.55 -6.51 -5.66
C ASP A 185 -12.52 -5.91 -6.71
N TRP A 186 -13.10 -4.74 -6.43
CA TRP A 186 -13.90 -4.00 -7.40
C TRP A 186 -13.03 -3.44 -8.53
N ALA A 187 -11.89 -2.81 -8.23
CA ALA A 187 -10.96 -2.33 -9.24
C ALA A 187 -10.45 -3.47 -10.15
N GLU A 188 -10.10 -4.62 -9.57
CA GLU A 188 -9.72 -5.83 -10.31
C GLU A 188 -10.80 -6.31 -11.28
N ARG A 189 -12.06 -6.30 -10.85
CA ARG A 189 -13.20 -6.68 -11.69
C ARG A 189 -13.44 -5.67 -12.82
N LEU A 190 -13.28 -4.38 -12.56
CA LEU A 190 -13.40 -3.37 -13.62
C LEU A 190 -12.25 -3.48 -14.63
N ALA A 191 -11.03 -3.73 -14.16
CA ALA A 191 -9.84 -3.89 -14.99
C ALA A 191 -9.87 -5.14 -15.89
N ALA A 192 -10.82 -6.06 -15.71
CA ALA A 192 -11.07 -7.15 -16.65
C ALA A 192 -11.65 -6.64 -17.98
N HIS A 193 -12.19 -5.42 -18.01
CA HIS A 193 -12.66 -4.77 -19.22
C HIS A 193 -11.51 -3.95 -19.81
N SER A 194 -10.96 -4.43 -20.93
CA SER A 194 -9.95 -3.73 -21.71
C SER A 194 -10.23 -3.96 -23.20
N GLU A 195 -9.87 -3.00 -24.05
CA GLU A 195 -10.03 -3.13 -25.49
C GLU A 195 -9.17 -4.30 -26.03
N PRO A 196 -9.69 -5.14 -26.96
CA PRO A 196 -9.08 -6.40 -27.36
C PRO A 196 -7.57 -6.37 -27.66
N PRO A 197 -7.03 -5.44 -28.50
CA PRO A 197 -5.61 -5.47 -28.80
C PRO A 197 -4.71 -5.17 -27.59
N TYR A 198 -5.24 -4.55 -26.54
CA TYR A 198 -4.52 -4.28 -25.28
C TYR A 198 -4.76 -5.41 -24.27
N ALA A 199 -6.00 -5.88 -24.16
CA ALA A 199 -6.38 -7.02 -23.31
C ALA A 199 -5.55 -8.27 -23.63
N GLU A 200 -5.33 -8.57 -24.91
CA GLU A 200 -4.51 -9.70 -25.38
C GLU A 200 -3.05 -9.62 -24.90
N ARG A 201 -2.54 -8.42 -24.64
CA ARG A 201 -1.20 -8.18 -24.07
C ARG A 201 -1.20 -8.06 -22.55
N GLY A 202 -2.35 -8.21 -21.89
CA GLY A 202 -2.51 -7.98 -20.46
C GLY A 202 -2.46 -6.50 -20.06
N GLU A 203 -2.68 -5.59 -21.01
CA GLU A 203 -2.67 -4.14 -20.80
C GLU A 203 -4.10 -3.63 -20.53
N LEU A 204 -4.22 -2.59 -19.69
CA LEU A 204 -5.50 -1.94 -19.41
C LEU A 204 -5.68 -0.72 -20.31
N THR A 205 -6.68 -0.77 -21.20
CA THR A 205 -7.09 0.35 -22.05
C THR A 205 -8.61 0.35 -22.18
N VAL A 206 -9.23 1.46 -21.80
CA VAL A 206 -10.68 1.66 -21.84
C VAL A 206 -10.90 3.05 -22.39
N THR A 207 -10.95 3.23 -23.71
CA THR A 207 -11.23 4.55 -24.27
C THR A 207 -12.72 4.90 -24.16
N TYR A 208 -13.01 6.19 -24.08
CA TYR A 208 -14.35 6.71 -23.90
C TYR A 208 -15.33 6.15 -24.95
N LEU A 209 -16.51 5.70 -24.50
CA LEU A 209 -17.56 5.10 -25.33
C LEU A 209 -17.19 3.83 -26.12
N SER A 210 -16.02 3.23 -25.88
CA SER A 210 -15.71 1.88 -26.35
C SER A 210 -16.64 0.83 -25.72
N ASP A 211 -16.63 -0.40 -26.24
CA ASP A 211 -17.38 -1.51 -25.64
C ASP A 211 -16.86 -1.86 -24.25
N ALA A 212 -15.54 -1.73 -24.02
CA ALA A 212 -14.95 -1.86 -22.69
C ALA A 212 -15.51 -0.78 -21.73
N HIS A 213 -15.59 0.48 -22.17
CA HIS A 213 -16.15 1.58 -21.37
C HIS A 213 -17.61 1.33 -21.03
N ARG A 214 -18.43 0.92 -22.01
CA ARG A 214 -19.84 0.59 -21.78
C ARG A 214 -19.99 -0.57 -20.79
N ALA A 215 -19.14 -1.59 -20.87
CA ALA A 215 -19.16 -2.71 -19.93
C ALA A 215 -18.80 -2.28 -18.49
N VAL A 216 -17.78 -1.43 -18.32
CA VAL A 216 -17.42 -0.82 -17.03
C VAL A 216 -18.58 0.00 -16.48
N GLY A 217 -19.19 0.86 -17.31
CA GLY A 217 -20.33 1.69 -16.91
C GLY A 217 -21.54 0.86 -16.46
N GLN A 218 -21.87 -0.21 -17.20
CA GLN A 218 -22.92 -1.15 -16.82
C GLN A 218 -22.62 -1.86 -15.49
N ARG A 219 -21.36 -2.26 -15.27
CA ARG A 219 -20.93 -2.90 -14.02
C ARG A 219 -21.05 -1.96 -12.83
N LEU A 220 -20.58 -0.72 -12.97
CA LEU A 220 -20.72 0.33 -11.96
C LEU A 220 -22.19 0.61 -11.65
N ALA A 221 -23.01 0.82 -12.68
CA ALA A 221 -24.45 1.05 -12.51
C ALA A 221 -25.14 -0.11 -11.77
N HIS A 222 -24.74 -1.35 -12.06
CA HIS A 222 -25.24 -2.52 -11.35
C HIS A 222 -24.84 -2.50 -9.87
N TRP A 223 -23.56 -2.30 -9.54
CA TRP A 223 -23.12 -2.22 -8.13
C TRP A 223 -23.77 -1.07 -7.37
N MET A 224 -23.97 0.08 -8.01
CA MET A 224 -24.65 1.21 -7.38
C MET A 224 -26.09 0.85 -6.97
N ARG A 225 -26.83 0.13 -7.84
CA ARG A 225 -28.20 -0.33 -7.51
C ARG A 225 -28.20 -1.46 -6.50
N ALA A 226 -27.38 -2.48 -6.71
CA ALA A 226 -27.47 -3.74 -5.98
C ALA A 226 -26.72 -3.74 -4.64
N ASP A 227 -25.54 -3.12 -4.59
CA ASP A 227 -24.59 -3.25 -3.48
C ASP A 227 -24.43 -1.97 -2.66
N CYS A 228 -24.67 -0.80 -3.26
CA CYS A 228 -24.50 0.49 -2.60
C CYS A 228 -25.82 1.10 -2.09
N GLY A 229 -26.96 0.71 -2.66
CA GLY A 229 -28.29 1.16 -2.20
C GLY A 229 -28.73 2.53 -2.74
N PHE A 230 -28.21 2.97 -3.89
CA PHE A 230 -28.68 4.18 -4.55
C PHE A 230 -30.18 4.07 -4.92
N ASP A 231 -30.94 5.15 -4.70
CA ASP A 231 -32.37 5.20 -5.01
C ASP A 231 -32.64 5.23 -6.52
N GLU A 232 -31.80 5.94 -7.26
CA GLU A 232 -31.81 6.00 -8.71
C GLU A 232 -30.39 5.85 -9.24
N VAL A 233 -30.27 5.12 -10.34
CA VAL A 233 -29.00 4.99 -11.08
C VAL A 233 -29.32 4.99 -12.56
N GLU A 234 -28.69 5.89 -13.30
CA GLU A 234 -28.80 5.99 -14.75
C GLU A 234 -27.44 6.10 -15.42
N ILE A 235 -27.42 5.83 -16.72
CA ILE A 235 -26.28 6.18 -17.58
C ILE A 235 -26.78 7.28 -18.50
N ASP A 236 -26.17 8.45 -18.41
CA ASP A 236 -26.62 9.62 -19.19
C ASP A 236 -26.27 9.49 -20.69
N ALA A 237 -26.72 10.46 -21.48
CA ALA A 237 -26.54 10.44 -22.93
C ALA A 237 -25.07 10.56 -23.38
N VAL A 238 -24.17 11.05 -22.51
CA VAL A 238 -22.75 11.12 -22.82
C VAL A 238 -22.00 9.91 -22.30
N GLY A 239 -22.57 9.11 -21.40
CA GLY A 239 -22.00 7.85 -20.90
C GLY A 239 -21.53 7.92 -19.45
N ASN A 240 -21.87 8.94 -18.68
CA ASN A 240 -21.57 8.96 -17.24
C ASN A 240 -22.52 8.02 -16.50
N VAL A 241 -22.01 7.29 -15.50
CA VAL A 241 -22.86 6.60 -14.53
C VAL A 241 -23.21 7.58 -13.43
N VAL A 242 -24.51 7.87 -13.28
CA VAL A 242 -25.02 8.82 -12.30
C VAL A 242 -25.84 8.08 -11.26
N GLY A 243 -25.46 8.21 -10.00
CA GLY A 243 -26.22 7.69 -8.87
C GLY A 243 -26.77 8.80 -8.00
N LEU A 244 -28.01 8.63 -7.54
CA LEU A 244 -28.72 9.56 -6.68
C LEU A 244 -29.16 8.88 -5.38
N TYR A 245 -28.86 9.51 -4.25
CA TYR A 245 -29.63 9.32 -3.02
C TYR A 245 -30.62 10.47 -2.87
N ARG A 246 -31.90 10.14 -2.71
CA ARG A 246 -32.97 11.10 -2.47
C ARG A 246 -32.87 11.62 -1.03
N GLY A 247 -33.21 12.89 -0.85
CA GLY A 247 -33.46 13.43 0.49
C GLY A 247 -34.72 12.80 1.10
N SER A 248 -34.92 13.01 2.41
CA SER A 248 -36.09 12.52 3.14
C SER A 248 -37.42 13.04 2.58
N ASP A 249 -37.39 14.17 1.88
CA ASP A 249 -38.51 14.77 1.19
C ASP A 249 -38.03 15.58 -0.04
N ALA A 250 -38.95 16.28 -0.71
CA ALA A 250 -38.66 17.04 -1.92
C ALA A 250 -37.82 18.32 -1.69
N ALA A 251 -37.79 18.86 -0.47
CA ALA A 251 -37.01 20.03 -0.09
C ALA A 251 -35.63 19.66 0.49
N ALA A 252 -35.47 18.41 0.93
CA ALA A 252 -34.22 17.91 1.48
C ALA A 252 -33.10 17.80 0.41
N PRO A 253 -31.83 18.09 0.78
CA PRO A 253 -30.69 17.94 -0.12
C PRO A 253 -30.56 16.53 -0.67
N ARG A 254 -30.11 16.42 -1.92
CA ARG A 254 -29.81 15.17 -2.61
C ARG A 254 -28.30 14.99 -2.75
N LEU A 255 -27.83 13.75 -2.71
CA LEU A 255 -26.44 13.42 -3.02
C LEU A 255 -26.37 12.78 -4.41
N ILE A 256 -25.60 13.41 -5.30
CA ILE A 256 -25.32 12.90 -6.64
C ILE A 256 -23.84 12.52 -6.71
N THR A 257 -23.55 11.36 -7.28
CA THR A 257 -22.19 10.96 -7.64
C THR A 257 -22.13 10.59 -9.12
N GLY A 258 -21.04 11.00 -9.78
CA GLY A 258 -20.70 10.64 -11.14
C GLY A 258 -19.20 10.40 -11.23
N SER A 259 -18.78 9.45 -12.07
CA SER A 259 -17.37 9.12 -12.26
C SER A 259 -17.00 9.07 -13.73
N HIS A 260 -15.78 9.50 -14.02
CA HIS A 260 -15.03 9.11 -15.21
C HIS A 260 -14.33 7.78 -14.91
N TYR A 261 -14.30 6.86 -15.86
CA TYR A 261 -13.79 5.49 -15.63
C TYR A 261 -13.21 4.86 -16.92
N ASP A 262 -12.92 5.69 -17.91
CA ASP A 262 -12.00 5.41 -18.99
C ASP A 262 -10.55 5.62 -18.55
N THR A 263 -9.63 5.14 -19.39
CA THR A 263 -8.20 5.25 -19.20
C THR A 263 -7.51 5.51 -20.55
N VAL A 264 -6.25 5.94 -20.48
CA VAL A 264 -5.39 6.04 -21.65
C VAL A 264 -4.88 4.66 -22.06
N ARG A 265 -4.20 4.59 -23.22
CA ARG A 265 -3.56 3.37 -23.69
C ARG A 265 -2.53 2.88 -22.67
N ASN A 266 -2.72 1.65 -22.20
CA ASN A 266 -1.90 1.03 -21.16
C ASN A 266 -1.73 1.95 -19.93
N GLY A 267 -2.85 2.47 -19.40
CA GLY A 267 -2.83 3.40 -18.26
C GLY A 267 -2.36 2.81 -16.94
N GLY A 268 -1.95 1.54 -16.93
CA GLY A 268 -1.66 0.77 -15.73
C GLY A 268 -2.93 0.26 -15.07
N LYS A 269 -2.78 -0.80 -14.28
CA LYS A 269 -3.82 -1.41 -13.47
C LYS A 269 -3.56 -1.13 -11.99
#